data_AF-A0A5N6P3R6-F1
#
_entry.id   AF-A0A5N6P3R6-F1
#
_cell.length_a   1.000
_cell.length_b   1.000
_cell.length_c   1.000
_cell.angle_alpha   90.00
_cell.angle_beta   90.00
_cell.angle_gamma   90.00
#
_symmetry.space_group_name_H-M   'P 1'
#
loop_
_entity.id
_entity.type
_entity.pdbx_description
1 polymer ?
#
loop_
_entity_poly.entity_id
_entity_poly.type
_entity_poly.pdbx_seq_one_letter_code
_entity_poly.pdbx_strand_id
1 'polypeptide(L)'
;MANNDDTSRNRGRRPVIDNLTAESRRRVDDIVAQVDAEMDRRARQAARARYWGWLPMVIQEWIIGERVPSPRYPGDTSAGHRLPSLGVPMEQAFAAHVAFTRREAMRSGELSDEVRVLREKNDHLERRNDSLQEQVETLRLQVAQLMSQHGQMVDVMQEHDRRITENRVANEETHAMVLASKAMLNAWAEQFIVEPPLDDGPQFEVNDLEEGDFDEDPNEDPEEAEDDDGAESDISHVTMDSD
;
A
#
# COMPACT_ATOMS: atom_id res chain seq x y z
N MET A 1 113.40 -22.75 -28.14
CA MET A 1 111.96 -22.99 -28.39
C MET A 1 111.23 -22.37 -27.20
N ALA A 2 110.61 -21.20 -27.38
CA ALA A 2 109.25 -20.99 -27.91
C ALA A 2 108.21 -21.67 -26.99
N ASN A 3 107.09 -21.06 -26.58
CA ASN A 3 106.47 -19.78 -26.88
C ASN A 3 105.42 -19.55 -25.77
N ASN A 4 105.22 -18.31 -25.35
CA ASN A 4 103.99 -17.86 -24.71
C ASN A 4 103.05 -17.35 -25.81
N ASP A 5 101.75 -17.54 -25.65
CA ASP A 5 100.75 -16.49 -25.81
C ASP A 5 99.36 -17.03 -25.47
N ASP A 6 98.79 -16.48 -24.40
CA ASP A 6 97.45 -16.81 -23.93
C ASP A 6 96.47 -15.71 -24.33
N THR A 7 95.38 -16.15 -24.91
CA THR A 7 94.41 -15.35 -25.65
C THR A 7 93.22 -15.01 -24.76
N SER A 8 92.64 -13.82 -25.00
CA SER A 8 91.29 -13.42 -24.62
C SER A 8 91.10 -12.66 -23.29
N ARG A 9 91.28 -11.34 -23.37
CA ARG A 9 90.40 -10.38 -22.68
C ARG A 9 89.78 -9.47 -23.72
N ASN A 10 88.55 -9.79 -24.08
CA ASN A 10 87.71 -8.98 -24.95
C ASN A 10 87.32 -7.70 -24.18
N ARG A 11 88.12 -6.64 -24.33
CA ARG A 11 87.83 -5.29 -23.83
C ARG A 11 87.21 -4.46 -24.97
N GLY A 12 86.18 -5.02 -25.58
CA GLY A 12 85.45 -4.40 -26.68
C GLY A 12 84.48 -3.34 -26.16
N ARG A 13 84.65 -2.11 -26.67
CA ARG A 13 83.70 -0.98 -26.66
C ARG A 13 83.59 -0.18 -25.35
N ARG A 14 84.61 0.66 -25.14
CA ARG A 14 84.37 2.00 -24.56
C ARG A 14 83.60 2.84 -25.58
N PRO A 15 82.61 3.66 -25.18
CA PRO A 15 81.80 4.41 -26.11
C PRO A 15 82.65 5.49 -26.80
N VAL A 16 82.42 5.67 -28.11
CA VAL A 16 83.09 6.60 -29.02
C VAL A 16 82.67 8.06 -28.70
N ILE A 17 82.93 8.49 -27.46
CA ILE A 17 82.63 9.84 -26.97
C ILE A 17 83.92 10.57 -26.55
N ASP A 18 85.02 9.82 -26.40
CA ASP A 18 86.29 10.35 -25.88
C ASP A 18 87.17 11.06 -26.92
N ASN A 19 86.84 11.01 -28.21
CA ASN A 19 87.58 11.73 -29.28
C ASN A 19 86.75 12.83 -29.98
N LEU A 20 85.76 13.41 -29.28
CA LEU A 20 85.05 14.60 -29.77
C LEU A 20 85.77 15.85 -29.25
N THR A 21 86.11 16.77 -30.16
CA THR A 21 86.57 18.12 -29.78
C THR A 21 85.52 18.79 -28.90
N ALA A 22 85.94 19.64 -27.95
CA ALA A 22 85.05 20.29 -26.98
C ALA A 22 83.86 21.01 -27.65
N GLU A 23 84.06 21.51 -28.86
CA GLU A 23 83.03 22.14 -29.68
C GLU A 23 81.98 21.15 -30.21
N SER A 24 82.40 19.94 -30.61
CA SER A 24 81.48 18.89 -31.05
C SER A 24 80.64 18.36 -29.89
N ARG A 25 81.21 18.28 -28.68
CA ARG A 25 80.45 17.98 -27.45
C ARG A 25 79.39 19.03 -27.17
N ARG A 26 79.74 20.32 -27.24
CA ARG A 26 78.76 21.41 -27.08
C ARG A 26 77.63 21.38 -28.11
N ARG A 27 77.90 21.03 -29.36
CA ARG A 27 76.87 20.87 -30.40
C ARG A 27 75.92 19.72 -30.09
N VAL A 28 76.44 18.58 -29.61
CA VAL A 28 75.60 17.46 -29.19
C VAL A 28 74.74 17.85 -27.99
N ASP A 29 75.29 18.54 -27.00
CA ASP A 29 74.54 19.01 -25.83
C ASP A 29 73.44 20.01 -26.21
N ASP A 30 73.69 20.92 -27.16
CA ASP A 30 72.71 21.87 -27.69
C ASP A 30 71.56 21.16 -28.45
N ILE A 31 71.90 20.15 -29.27
CA ILE A 31 70.90 19.33 -29.97
C ILE A 31 70.05 18.54 -28.97
N VAL A 32 70.67 17.94 -27.94
CA VAL A 32 69.96 17.20 -26.90
C VAL A 32 69.03 18.13 -26.11
N ALA A 33 69.51 19.32 -25.71
CA ALA A 33 68.69 20.31 -25.02
C ALA A 33 67.51 20.80 -25.88
N GLN A 34 67.72 20.97 -27.19
CA GLN A 34 66.66 21.33 -28.13
C GLN A 34 65.60 20.23 -28.28
N VAL A 35 66.03 18.96 -28.37
CA VAL A 35 65.15 17.80 -28.46
C VAL A 35 64.37 17.60 -27.16
N ASP A 36 65.02 17.73 -25.99
CA ASP A 36 64.37 17.61 -24.69
C ASP A 36 63.32 18.72 -24.49
N ALA A 37 63.64 19.96 -24.85
CA ALA A 37 62.69 21.07 -24.81
C ALA A 37 61.46 20.84 -25.72
N GLU A 38 61.66 20.21 -26.89
CA GLU A 38 60.58 19.86 -27.81
C GLU A 38 59.73 18.69 -27.29
N MET A 39 60.35 17.66 -26.71
CA MET A 39 59.65 16.55 -26.07
C MET A 39 58.80 17.02 -24.89
N ASP A 40 59.32 17.96 -24.09
CA ASP A 40 58.57 18.59 -23.00
C ASP A 40 57.38 19.43 -23.51
N ARG A 41 57.52 20.11 -24.65
CA ARG A 41 56.37 20.81 -25.27
C ARG A 41 55.30 19.83 -25.72
N ARG A 42 55.68 18.73 -26.37
CA ARG A 42 54.74 17.68 -26.83
C ARG A 42 54.07 16.98 -25.66
N ALA A 43 54.81 16.64 -24.60
CA ALA A 43 54.26 16.05 -23.39
C ALA A 43 53.20 16.98 -22.75
N ARG A 44 53.48 18.29 -22.69
CA ARG A 44 52.53 19.30 -22.20
C ARG A 44 51.29 19.42 -23.08
N GLN A 45 51.43 19.37 -24.41
CA GLN A 45 50.29 19.38 -25.33
C GLN A 45 49.44 18.10 -25.22
N ALA A 46 50.07 16.93 -25.13
CA ALA A 46 49.39 15.65 -24.96
C ALA A 46 48.64 15.56 -23.62
N ALA A 47 49.23 16.08 -22.54
CA ALA A 47 48.56 16.18 -21.25
C ALA A 47 47.34 17.11 -21.31
N ARG A 48 47.46 18.28 -21.96
CA ARG A 48 46.32 19.20 -22.15
C ARG A 48 45.20 18.59 -22.99
N ALA A 49 45.54 17.88 -24.07
CA ALA A 49 44.56 17.19 -24.90
C ALA A 49 43.83 16.07 -24.13
N ARG A 50 44.50 15.38 -23.20
CA ARG A 50 43.86 14.37 -22.35
C ARG A 50 42.87 14.96 -21.34
N TYR A 51 43.22 16.07 -20.70
CA TYR A 51 42.37 16.69 -19.67
C TYR A 51 41.23 17.55 -20.24
N TRP A 52 41.46 18.22 -21.37
CA TRP A 52 40.52 19.19 -21.95
C TRP A 52 40.06 18.83 -23.38
N GLY A 53 40.42 17.66 -23.90
CA GLY A 53 40.08 17.26 -25.26
C GLY A 53 38.59 17.06 -25.51
N TRP A 54 37.80 16.84 -24.46
CA TRP A 54 36.33 16.72 -24.54
C TRP A 54 35.64 18.08 -24.74
N LEU A 55 36.25 19.18 -24.28
CA LEU A 55 35.61 20.49 -24.18
C LEU A 55 35.20 21.09 -25.54
N PRO A 56 36.03 21.04 -26.61
CA PRO A 56 35.62 21.54 -27.93
C PRO A 56 34.40 20.79 -28.50
N MET A 57 34.29 19.48 -28.26
CA MET A 57 33.19 18.66 -28.73
C MET A 57 31.88 19.01 -28.02
N VAL A 58 31.90 19.12 -26.69
CA VAL A 58 30.73 19.50 -25.90
C VAL A 58 30.23 20.92 -26.25
N ILE A 59 31.14 21.86 -26.49
CA ILE A 59 30.76 23.22 -26.91
C ILE A 59 30.09 23.23 -28.28
N GLN A 60 30.54 22.39 -29.22
CA GLN A 60 29.86 22.23 -30.52
C GLN A 60 28.45 21.68 -30.37
N GLU A 61 28.26 20.65 -29.54
CA GLU A 61 26.93 20.09 -29.26
C GLU A 61 25.99 21.15 -28.68
N TRP A 62 26.47 21.99 -27.76
CA TRP A 62 25.70 23.09 -27.20
C TRP A 62 25.37 24.18 -28.24
N ILE A 63 26.32 24.55 -29.11
CA ILE A 63 26.07 25.53 -30.18
C ILE A 63 24.96 25.04 -31.10
N ILE A 64 24.95 23.75 -31.46
CA ILE A 64 23.94 23.14 -32.31
C ILE A 64 22.59 23.06 -31.58
N GLY A 65 22.57 22.57 -30.33
CA GLY A 65 21.35 22.39 -29.53
C GLY A 65 20.68 23.69 -29.10
N GLU A 66 21.47 24.74 -28.85
CA GLU A 66 21.01 26.07 -28.45
C GLU A 66 20.86 27.04 -29.63
N ARG A 67 21.26 26.63 -30.84
CA ARG A 67 21.22 27.46 -32.07
C ARG A 67 21.92 28.80 -31.90
N VAL A 68 23.12 28.80 -31.31
CA VAL A 68 23.85 30.03 -31.01
C VAL A 68 24.37 30.69 -32.30
N PRO A 69 24.00 31.96 -32.56
CA PRO A 69 24.41 32.65 -33.77
C PRO A 69 25.93 32.89 -33.81
N SER A 70 26.49 32.83 -35.02
CA SER A 70 27.90 33.17 -35.24
C SER A 70 28.16 34.64 -34.88
N PRO A 71 29.27 34.96 -34.20
CA PRO A 71 29.61 36.32 -33.83
C PRO A 71 29.74 37.23 -35.05
N ARG A 72 29.32 38.49 -34.89
CA ARG A 72 29.27 39.48 -35.97
C ARG A 72 30.62 40.15 -36.26
N TYR A 73 31.62 39.94 -35.40
CA TYR A 73 32.96 40.51 -35.53
C TYR A 73 34.01 39.39 -35.45
N PRO A 74 35.00 39.34 -36.36
CA PRO A 74 36.11 38.42 -36.25
C PRO A 74 37.03 38.88 -35.10
N GLY A 75 37.02 38.16 -33.98
CA GLY A 75 37.85 38.45 -32.80
C GLY A 75 39.26 37.83 -32.90
N ASP A 76 40.25 38.62 -32.47
CA ASP A 76 41.70 38.36 -32.58
C ASP A 76 42.14 36.98 -32.09
N THR A 77 42.83 36.26 -32.98
CA THR A 77 43.55 35.05 -32.65
C THR A 77 44.87 35.36 -31.91
N SER A 78 44.82 36.06 -30.77
CA SER A 78 45.97 36.31 -29.88
C SER A 78 46.80 35.05 -29.55
N ALA A 79 48.06 35.10 -29.93
CA ALA A 79 49.10 34.10 -29.68
C ALA A 79 49.65 34.23 -28.25
N GLY A 80 48.85 33.81 -27.26
CA GLY A 80 49.27 33.63 -25.87
C GLY A 80 48.77 32.28 -25.38
N HIS A 81 49.53 31.59 -24.52
CA HIS A 81 49.33 30.20 -24.08
C HIS A 81 47.85 29.74 -24.05
N ARG A 82 47.40 29.17 -25.16
CA ARG A 82 45.98 28.97 -25.43
C ARG A 82 45.51 27.60 -24.96
N LEU A 83 44.32 27.60 -24.38
CA LEU A 83 43.45 26.41 -24.30
C LEU A 83 43.37 25.74 -25.69
N PRO A 84 43.03 24.43 -25.76
CA PRO A 84 42.78 23.78 -27.05
C PRO A 84 41.86 24.66 -27.91
N SER A 85 42.16 24.81 -29.20
CA SER A 85 41.31 25.62 -30.06
C SER A 85 39.91 25.01 -30.10
N LEU A 86 38.91 25.82 -29.77
CA LEU A 86 37.52 25.37 -29.69
C LEU A 86 36.89 25.14 -31.09
N GLY A 87 37.60 25.48 -32.16
CA GLY A 87 37.08 25.46 -33.53
C GLY A 87 36.00 26.52 -33.81
N VAL A 88 35.62 27.29 -32.79
CA VAL A 88 34.60 28.34 -32.81
C VAL A 88 35.09 29.55 -32.01
N PRO A 89 34.57 30.76 -32.26
CA PRO A 89 34.95 31.94 -31.48
C PRO A 89 34.58 31.80 -30.00
N MET A 90 35.40 32.39 -29.13
CA MET A 90 35.21 32.35 -27.67
C MET A 90 33.84 32.90 -27.23
N GLU A 91 33.37 33.97 -27.88
CA GLU A 91 32.07 34.60 -27.63
C GLU A 91 30.91 33.64 -27.92
N GLN A 92 31.01 32.87 -29.00
CA GLN A 92 30.00 31.88 -29.37
C GLN A 92 29.98 30.70 -28.40
N ALA A 93 31.16 30.23 -27.98
CA ALA A 93 31.30 29.19 -26.99
C ALA A 93 30.73 29.60 -25.62
N PHE A 94 31.01 30.85 -25.19
CA PHE A 94 30.46 31.39 -23.95
C PHE A 94 28.94 31.53 -24.03
N ALA A 95 28.40 32.04 -25.15
CA ALA A 95 26.97 32.14 -25.35
C ALA A 95 26.27 30.75 -25.33
N ALA A 96 26.89 29.72 -25.91
CA ALA A 96 26.40 28.35 -25.86
C ALA A 96 26.36 27.79 -24.44
N HIS A 97 27.41 28.04 -23.66
CA HIS A 97 27.47 27.62 -22.27
C HIS A 97 26.39 28.29 -21.41
N VAL A 98 26.18 29.60 -21.56
CA VAL A 98 25.14 30.34 -20.82
C VAL A 98 23.73 29.89 -21.23
N ALA A 99 23.49 29.67 -22.52
CA ALA A 99 22.20 29.19 -23.02
C ALA A 99 21.89 27.77 -22.49
N PHE A 100 22.87 26.86 -22.59
CA PHE A 100 22.76 25.50 -22.07
C PHE A 100 22.49 25.49 -20.56
N THR A 101 23.32 26.18 -19.77
CA THR A 101 23.17 26.23 -18.31
C THR A 101 21.82 26.82 -17.89
N ARG A 102 21.33 27.83 -18.61
CA ARG A 102 19.99 28.41 -18.36
C ARG A 102 18.87 27.40 -18.69
N ARG A 103 18.96 26.69 -19.82
CA ARG A 103 17.97 25.67 -20.20
C ARG A 103 17.94 24.51 -19.20
N GLU A 104 19.12 24.04 -18.78
CA GLU A 104 19.23 22.98 -17.77
C GLU A 104 18.67 23.42 -16.42
N ALA A 105 18.88 24.68 -16.01
CA ALA A 105 18.31 25.22 -14.79
C ALA A 105 16.77 25.30 -14.83
N MET A 106 16.17 25.58 -16.00
CA MET A 106 14.71 25.53 -16.15
C MET A 106 14.19 24.10 -16.07
N ARG A 107 14.81 23.16 -16.81
CA ARG A 107 14.44 21.75 -16.79
C ARG A 107 14.57 21.11 -15.41
N SER A 108 15.61 21.46 -14.65
CA SER A 108 15.75 20.98 -13.27
C SER A 108 14.69 21.57 -12.33
N GLY A 109 14.27 22.81 -12.56
CA GLY A 109 13.13 23.43 -11.89
C GLY A 109 11.83 22.67 -12.16
N GLU A 110 11.52 22.39 -13.42
CA GLU A 110 10.35 21.61 -13.85
C GLU A 110 10.34 20.21 -13.20
N LEU A 111 11.47 19.48 -13.25
CA LEU A 111 11.61 18.17 -12.60
C LEU A 111 11.42 18.25 -11.07
N SER A 112 11.92 19.31 -10.44
CA SER A 112 11.72 19.53 -9.01
C SER A 112 10.25 19.79 -8.66
N ASP A 113 9.53 20.53 -9.50
CA ASP A 113 8.10 20.78 -9.33
C ASP A 113 7.26 19.51 -9.51
N GLU A 114 7.59 18.68 -10.50
CA GLU A 114 6.96 17.37 -10.68
C GLU A 114 7.19 16.46 -9.47
N VAL A 115 8.43 16.39 -8.96
CA VAL A 115 8.76 15.60 -7.75
C VAL A 115 7.99 16.09 -6.54
N ARG A 116 7.82 17.42 -6.38
CA ARG A 116 7.01 17.99 -5.30
C ARG A 116 5.54 17.54 -5.41
N VAL A 117 4.92 17.68 -6.58
CA VAL A 117 3.52 17.28 -6.79
C VAL A 117 3.34 15.78 -6.56
N LEU A 118 4.30 14.95 -6.98
CA LEU A 118 4.26 13.52 -6.71
C LEU A 118 4.34 13.20 -5.22
N ARG A 119 5.17 13.91 -4.46
CA ARG A 119 5.21 13.76 -3.00
C ARG A 119 3.90 14.16 -2.34
N GLU A 120 3.32 15.30 -2.71
CA GLU A 120 2.02 15.74 -2.18
C GLU A 120 0.90 14.72 -2.45
N LYS A 121 0.87 14.15 -3.66
CA LYS A 121 -0.07 13.07 -4.00
C LYS A 121 0.19 11.80 -3.20
N ASN A 122 1.45 11.45 -2.98
CA ASN A 122 1.82 10.27 -2.21
C ASN A 122 1.38 10.44 -0.74
N ASP A 123 1.68 11.58 -0.13
CA ASP A 123 1.23 11.90 1.24
C ASP A 123 -0.31 11.86 1.35
N HIS A 124 -1.04 12.28 0.31
CA HIS A 124 -2.49 12.18 0.30
C HIS A 124 -2.97 10.72 0.25
N LEU A 125 -2.35 9.89 -0.60
CA LEU A 125 -2.66 8.46 -0.69
C LEU A 125 -2.30 7.71 0.59
N GLU A 126 -1.20 8.07 1.24
CA GLU A 126 -0.77 7.49 2.52
C GLU A 126 -1.82 7.74 3.60
N ARG A 127 -2.28 8.99 3.78
CA ARG A 127 -3.38 9.31 4.72
C ARG A 127 -4.67 8.56 4.40
N ARG A 128 -5.00 8.38 3.12
CA ARG A 128 -6.19 7.61 2.71
C ARG A 128 -6.03 6.12 3.01
N ASN A 129 -4.83 5.57 2.81
CA ASN A 129 -4.53 4.19 3.19
C ASN A 129 -4.64 3.98 4.69
N ASP A 130 -4.10 4.91 5.50
CA ASP A 130 -4.21 4.85 6.97
C ASP A 130 -5.67 4.83 7.41
N SER A 131 -6.51 5.73 6.85
CA SER A 131 -7.95 5.75 7.16
C SER A 131 -8.68 4.48 6.72
N LEU A 132 -8.35 3.92 5.56
CA LEU A 132 -8.92 2.64 5.11
C LEU A 132 -8.48 1.48 6.01
N GLN A 133 -7.23 1.48 6.47
CA GLN A 133 -6.74 0.48 7.40
C GLN A 133 -7.51 0.53 8.73
N GLU A 134 -7.73 1.73 9.29
CA GLU A 134 -8.54 1.92 10.50
C GLU A 134 -9.99 1.41 10.31
N GLN A 135 -10.60 1.66 9.15
CA GLN A 135 -11.93 1.15 8.83
C GLN A 135 -11.96 -0.39 8.77
N VAL A 136 -10.95 -1.01 8.14
CA VAL A 136 -10.82 -2.47 8.08
C VAL A 136 -10.62 -3.07 9.47
N GLU A 137 -9.80 -2.45 10.31
CA GLU A 137 -9.60 -2.88 11.70
C GLU A 137 -10.89 -2.77 12.52
N THR A 138 -11.65 -1.69 12.33
CA THR A 138 -12.95 -1.48 12.96
C THR A 138 -13.95 -2.57 12.55
N LEU A 139 -14.09 -2.82 11.25
CA LEU A 139 -14.96 -3.88 10.73
C LEU A 139 -14.53 -5.26 11.23
N ARG A 140 -13.22 -5.53 11.28
CA ARG A 140 -12.68 -6.78 11.81
C ARG A 140 -13.08 -6.98 13.27
N LEU A 141 -13.02 -5.93 14.09
CA LEU A 141 -13.46 -5.99 15.48
C LEU A 141 -14.96 -6.24 15.60
N GLN A 142 -15.78 -5.55 14.79
CA GLN A 142 -17.23 -5.75 14.76
C GLN A 142 -17.60 -7.19 14.37
N VAL A 143 -16.95 -7.75 13.35
CA VAL A 143 -17.17 -9.15 12.93
C VAL A 143 -16.75 -10.13 14.03
N ALA A 144 -15.62 -9.88 14.71
CA ALA A 144 -15.20 -10.72 15.83
C ALA A 144 -16.21 -10.69 16.98
N GLN A 145 -16.77 -9.52 17.29
CA GLN A 145 -17.81 -9.37 18.30
C GLN A 145 -19.10 -10.10 17.88
N LEU A 146 -19.54 -9.94 16.64
CA LEU A 146 -20.72 -10.62 16.10
C LEU A 146 -20.56 -12.14 16.16
N MET A 147 -19.39 -12.65 15.78
CA MET A 147 -19.09 -14.08 15.88
C MET A 147 -19.12 -14.59 17.32
N SER A 148 -18.61 -13.80 18.28
CA SER A 148 -18.69 -14.16 19.69
C SER A 148 -20.14 -14.20 20.19
N GLN A 149 -20.96 -13.22 19.82
CA GLN A 149 -22.38 -13.19 20.18
C GLN A 149 -23.15 -14.34 19.53
N HIS A 150 -22.86 -14.64 18.26
CA HIS A 150 -23.46 -15.78 17.57
C HIS A 150 -23.11 -17.10 18.26
N GLY A 151 -21.84 -17.31 18.63
CA GLY A 151 -21.41 -18.49 19.39
C GLY A 151 -22.19 -18.66 20.70
N GLN A 152 -22.32 -17.59 21.49
CA GLN A 152 -23.12 -17.59 22.72
C GLN A 152 -24.59 -17.97 22.47
N MET A 153 -25.20 -17.45 21.40
CA MET A 153 -26.58 -17.78 21.07
C MET A 153 -26.74 -19.25 20.65
N VAL A 154 -25.79 -19.78 19.87
CA VAL A 154 -25.77 -21.20 19.50
C VAL A 154 -25.68 -22.08 20.74
N ASP A 155 -24.81 -21.75 21.70
CA ASP A 155 -24.69 -22.48 22.97
C ASP A 155 -26.00 -22.46 23.77
N VAL A 156 -26.68 -21.31 23.85
CA VAL A 156 -27.99 -21.19 24.52
C VAL A 156 -29.06 -22.00 23.82
N MET A 157 -29.11 -21.99 22.49
CA MET A 157 -30.09 -22.79 21.73
C MET A 157 -29.86 -24.29 21.94
N GLN A 158 -28.60 -24.76 21.91
CA GLN A 158 -28.28 -26.16 22.17
C GLN A 158 -28.68 -26.60 23.58
N GLU A 159 -28.43 -25.75 24.58
CA GLU A 159 -28.84 -25.99 25.96
C GLU A 159 -30.37 -26.01 26.10
N HIS A 160 -31.08 -25.14 25.39
CA HIS A 160 -32.54 -25.13 25.37
C HIS A 160 -33.11 -26.40 24.73
N ASP A 161 -32.55 -26.84 23.60
CA ASP A 161 -32.95 -28.09 22.92
C ASP A 161 -32.71 -29.31 23.83
N ARG A 162 -31.59 -29.33 24.56
CA ARG A 162 -31.31 -30.35 25.58
C ARG A 162 -32.39 -30.34 26.68
N ARG A 163 -32.76 -29.18 27.21
CA ARG A 163 -33.81 -29.07 28.24
C ARG A 163 -35.19 -29.49 27.74
N ILE A 164 -35.54 -29.19 26.48
CA ILE A 164 -36.80 -29.63 25.90
C ILE A 164 -36.87 -31.16 25.86
N THR A 165 -35.78 -31.80 25.41
CA THR A 165 -35.73 -33.28 25.34
C THR A 165 -35.81 -33.92 26.72
N GLU A 166 -35.10 -33.38 27.71
CA GLU A 166 -35.17 -33.84 29.10
C GLU A 166 -36.56 -33.64 29.72
N ASN A 167 -37.18 -32.48 29.50
CA ASN A 167 -38.52 -32.20 30.01
C ASN A 167 -39.56 -33.11 29.36
N ARG A 168 -39.43 -33.38 28.06
CA ARG A 168 -40.30 -34.33 27.35
C ARG A 168 -40.21 -35.72 27.96
N VAL A 169 -39.01 -36.24 28.18
CA VAL A 169 -38.80 -37.57 28.79
C VAL A 169 -39.40 -37.59 30.20
N ALA A 170 -39.13 -36.58 31.03
CA ALA A 170 -39.71 -36.50 32.37
C ALA A 170 -41.24 -36.47 32.35
N ASN A 171 -41.85 -35.78 31.38
CA ASN A 171 -43.30 -35.74 31.24
C ASN A 171 -43.88 -37.08 30.74
N GLU A 172 -43.18 -37.79 29.84
CA GLU A 172 -43.56 -39.14 29.44
C GLU A 172 -43.51 -40.11 30.63
N GLU A 173 -42.51 -40.00 31.50
CA GLU A 173 -42.39 -40.78 32.74
C GLU A 173 -43.52 -40.48 33.73
N THR A 174 -43.86 -39.21 33.96
CA THR A 174 -44.99 -38.83 34.84
C THR A 174 -46.32 -39.31 34.27
N HIS A 175 -46.55 -39.21 32.96
CA HIS A 175 -47.73 -39.76 32.31
C HIS A 175 -47.81 -41.29 32.46
N ALA A 176 -46.70 -42.01 32.30
CA ALA A 176 -46.66 -43.45 32.52
C ALA A 176 -47.01 -43.82 33.96
N MET A 177 -46.50 -43.07 34.94
CA MET A 177 -46.83 -43.25 36.36
C MET A 177 -48.32 -43.04 36.64
N VAL A 178 -48.93 -42.00 36.04
CA VAL A 178 -50.37 -41.73 36.16
C VAL A 178 -51.20 -42.86 35.54
N LEU A 179 -50.83 -43.35 34.35
CA LEU A 179 -51.51 -44.46 33.69
C LEU A 179 -51.43 -45.75 34.52
N ALA A 180 -50.26 -46.06 35.09
CA ALA A 180 -50.09 -47.19 35.97
C ALA A 180 -50.98 -47.07 37.23
N SER A 181 -51.03 -45.90 37.85
CA SER A 181 -51.91 -45.63 39.00
C SER A 181 -53.38 -45.81 38.64
N LYS A 182 -53.82 -45.30 37.48
CA LYS A 182 -55.19 -45.48 36.97
C LYS A 182 -55.51 -46.96 36.73
N ALA A 183 -54.59 -47.72 36.13
CA ALA A 183 -54.77 -49.15 35.89
C ALA A 183 -54.91 -49.93 37.21
N MET A 184 -54.12 -49.59 38.23
CA MET A 184 -54.24 -50.18 39.57
C MET A 184 -55.59 -49.87 40.22
N LEU A 185 -56.05 -48.62 40.15
CA LEU A 185 -57.36 -48.22 40.69
C LEU A 185 -58.52 -48.93 39.98
N ASN A 186 -58.46 -49.05 38.66
CA ASN A 186 -59.46 -49.80 37.89
C ASN A 186 -59.48 -51.28 38.28
N ALA A 187 -58.31 -51.93 38.38
CA ALA A 187 -58.22 -53.33 38.80
C ALA A 187 -58.74 -53.54 40.24
N TRP A 188 -58.54 -52.56 41.12
CA TRP A 188 -59.12 -52.56 42.47
C TRP A 188 -60.65 -52.40 42.44
N ALA A 189 -61.17 -51.47 41.64
CA ALA A 189 -62.61 -51.26 41.49
C ALA A 189 -63.33 -52.51 40.94
N GLU A 190 -62.73 -53.21 39.97
CA GLU A 190 -63.28 -54.46 39.43
C GLU A 190 -63.46 -55.57 40.48
N GLN A 191 -62.70 -55.56 41.59
CA GLN A 191 -62.90 -56.52 42.69
C GLN A 191 -64.12 -56.20 43.55
N PHE A 192 -64.64 -54.97 43.52
CA PHE A 192 -65.69 -54.48 44.42
C PHE A 192 -67.02 -54.16 43.75
N ILE A 193 -67.08 -54.09 42.41
CA ILE A 193 -68.35 -53.97 41.68
C ILE A 193 -69.04 -55.35 41.69
N VAL A 194 -69.74 -55.64 42.79
CA VAL A 194 -70.90 -56.53 42.75
C VAL A 194 -72.05 -55.68 42.25
N GLU A 195 -72.55 -55.96 41.05
CA GLU A 195 -73.75 -55.32 40.50
C GLU A 195 -74.93 -55.62 41.45
N PRO A 196 -75.48 -54.63 42.19
CA PRO A 196 -76.65 -54.90 43.02
C PRO A 196 -77.83 -55.21 42.10
N PRO A 197 -78.71 -56.16 42.45
CA PRO A 197 -79.88 -56.44 41.64
C PRO A 197 -80.71 -55.15 41.46
N LEU A 198 -81.25 -54.96 40.26
CA LEU A 198 -82.20 -53.90 39.94
C LEU A 198 -83.33 -53.93 40.97
N ASP A 199 -83.31 -52.97 41.89
CA ASP A 199 -84.38 -52.74 42.84
C ASP A 199 -85.51 -52.02 42.06
N ASP A 200 -86.67 -52.66 41.95
CA ASP A 200 -87.91 -52.05 41.42
C ASP A 200 -88.35 -50.96 42.41
N GLY A 201 -87.71 -49.78 42.30
CA GLY A 201 -88.06 -48.58 43.04
C GLY A 201 -89.39 -47.98 42.53
N PRO A 202 -90.20 -47.39 43.42
CA PRO A 202 -91.58 -47.01 43.13
C PRO A 202 -91.68 -45.97 42.01
N GLN A 203 -92.62 -46.19 41.08
CA GLN A 203 -92.96 -45.26 40.00
C GLN A 203 -93.62 -44.00 40.60
N PHE A 204 -92.95 -42.85 40.51
CA PHE A 204 -93.54 -41.56 40.84
C PHE A 204 -94.28 -41.01 39.62
N GLU A 205 -95.58 -40.74 39.77
CA GLU A 205 -96.37 -39.97 38.82
C GLU A 205 -95.84 -38.53 38.76
N VAL A 206 -95.41 -38.12 37.57
CA VAL A 206 -95.04 -36.73 37.27
C VAL A 206 -96.34 -35.93 37.20
N ASN A 207 -96.64 -35.16 38.25
CA ASN A 207 -97.66 -34.12 38.20
C ASN A 207 -97.01 -32.86 37.63
N ASP A 208 -97.42 -32.47 36.42
CA ASP A 208 -97.06 -31.23 35.75
C ASP A 208 -97.47 -30.02 36.61
N LEU A 209 -96.50 -29.38 37.26
CA LEU A 209 -96.66 -28.09 37.91
C LEU A 209 -96.21 -26.99 36.94
N GLU A 210 -97.23 -26.42 36.28
CA GLU A 210 -97.42 -25.03 35.89
C GLU A 210 -96.16 -24.14 35.92
N GLU A 211 -95.70 -23.74 34.72
CA GLU A 211 -94.71 -22.67 34.49
C GLU A 211 -95.16 -21.39 35.21
N GLY A 212 -94.48 -21.07 36.31
CA GLY A 212 -94.62 -19.79 36.99
C GLY A 212 -93.77 -18.73 36.30
N ASP A 213 -94.44 -17.75 35.73
CA ASP A 213 -93.92 -16.47 35.24
C ASP A 213 -92.94 -15.85 36.26
N PHE A 214 -91.68 -15.65 35.84
CA PHE A 214 -90.79 -14.69 36.49
C PHE A 214 -90.43 -13.61 35.47
N ASP A 215 -91.17 -12.51 35.58
CA ASP A 215 -90.90 -11.25 34.91
C ASP A 215 -89.61 -10.58 35.43
N GLU A 216 -88.88 -10.04 34.46
CA GLU A 216 -88.10 -8.79 34.48
C GLU A 216 -86.86 -8.63 35.41
N ASP A 217 -85.72 -8.34 34.76
CA ASP A 217 -85.23 -6.96 34.79
C ASP A 217 -84.68 -6.54 33.39
N PRO A 218 -85.26 -5.51 32.76
CA PRO A 218 -84.80 -4.93 31.50
C PRO A 218 -84.13 -3.56 31.73
N ASN A 219 -82.88 -3.53 32.21
CA ASN A 219 -81.93 -2.40 32.20
C ASN A 219 -80.55 -2.99 32.59
N GLU A 220 -79.41 -2.83 31.91
CA GLU A 220 -78.88 -1.71 31.14
C GLU A 220 -77.96 -2.25 30.02
N ASP A 221 -78.13 -1.70 28.82
CA ASP A 221 -77.14 -1.60 27.73
C ASP A 221 -76.62 -0.12 27.79
N PRO A 222 -75.44 0.30 27.27
CA PRO A 222 -74.82 -0.24 26.06
C PRO A 222 -73.29 -0.32 25.99
N GLU A 223 -72.84 -0.94 24.90
CA GLU A 223 -71.50 -0.86 24.32
C GLU A 223 -70.83 0.51 24.51
N GLU A 224 -69.58 0.50 25.00
CA GLU A 224 -68.66 1.61 24.80
C GLU A 224 -67.81 1.30 23.56
N ALA A 225 -68.15 2.02 22.49
CA ALA A 225 -67.31 2.18 21.33
C ALA A 225 -66.31 3.33 21.55
N GLU A 226 -65.08 3.07 21.09
CA GLU A 226 -64.06 4.01 20.60
C GLU A 226 -63.24 4.86 21.59
N ASP A 227 -61.93 4.72 21.49
CA ASP A 227 -61.04 5.86 21.27
C ASP A 227 -59.84 5.44 20.40
N ASP A 228 -59.95 5.82 19.12
CA ASP A 228 -59.02 6.69 18.40
C ASP A 228 -57.54 6.27 18.38
N ASP A 229 -56.67 7.00 19.04
CA ASP A 229 -55.45 7.60 18.49
C ASP A 229 -54.58 6.83 17.47
N GLY A 230 -54.89 7.06 16.19
CA GLY A 230 -53.85 7.22 15.17
C GLY A 230 -52.88 8.36 15.51
N ALA A 231 -51.60 8.04 15.64
CA ALA A 231 -50.51 9.03 15.59
C ALA A 231 -49.45 8.57 14.59
N GLU A 232 -49.69 8.93 13.33
CA GLU A 232 -48.64 9.16 12.36
C GLU A 232 -47.74 10.28 12.90
N SER A 233 -46.50 9.96 13.26
CA SER A 233 -45.50 10.99 13.55
C SER A 233 -44.56 11.11 12.35
N ASP A 234 -44.92 12.07 11.50
CA ASP A 234 -44.05 12.75 10.55
C ASP A 234 -42.71 13.11 11.20
N ILE A 235 -41.61 12.62 10.61
CA ILE A 235 -40.32 13.32 10.70
C ILE A 235 -39.95 13.80 9.30
N SER A 236 -40.21 15.09 9.12
CA SER A 236 -39.91 15.86 7.94
C SER A 236 -38.42 16.27 7.90
N HIS A 237 -37.86 16.16 6.69
CA HIS A 237 -36.76 16.87 6.04
C HIS A 237 -35.74 17.69 6.86
N VAL A 238 -34.45 17.33 6.73
CA VAL A 238 -33.35 18.31 6.60
C VAL A 238 -32.45 17.87 5.44
N THR A 239 -32.55 18.61 4.33
CA THR A 239 -31.47 18.78 3.35
C THR A 239 -30.66 19.98 3.78
N MET A 240 -29.35 19.82 3.93
CA MET A 240 -28.44 20.96 3.97
C MET A 240 -27.13 20.58 3.30
N ASP A 241 -27.05 20.95 2.02
CA ASP A 241 -25.80 21.28 1.34
C ASP A 241 -25.14 22.46 2.05
N SER A 242 -23.81 22.48 2.12
CA SER A 242 -23.00 23.72 2.02
C SER A 242 -21.51 23.40 1.81
N ASP A 243 -21.01 23.99 0.72
CA ASP A 243 -19.64 24.40 0.33
C ASP A 243 -18.41 23.87 1.10
#